data_AF-A0A813FR42-F1
#
_entry.id   AF-A0A813FR42-F1
#
_cell.length_a   1.000
_cell.length_b   1.000
_cell.length_c   1.000
_cell.angle_alpha   90.00
_cell.angle_beta   90.00
_cell.angle_gamma   90.00
#
_symmetry.space_group_name_H-M   'P 1'
#
loop_
_entity.id
_entity.type
_entity.pdbx_description
1 polymer ?
#
loop_
_entity_poly.entity_id
_entity_poly.type
_entity_poly.pdbx_seq_one_letter_code
_entity_poly.pdbx_strand_id
1 'polypeptide(L)'
;MMMVEVYHMSGRKTEVNVKPSDTARHVKEQIEAQEGISADWINLFFQGQQLLDGQPLSDYQIEASSIVTMACSPIWRIFWRFIKPEHLPLDVRPSDLVRDVKAIIAAASGQDASRLRLILKMKAQNKHLVDDDSELIDCGVENGSSIGVVFIKYSAFQHPIDLFVIGMSNLGPRKLQAAPPYALRDIYIELRRNGRFQQLVLSYEGQILEEGRTLEDYGMQKNKDYTVHLVPRP
;
A
#
# COMPACT_ATOMS: atom_id res chain seq x y z
N MET A 1 -9.00 -27.57 29.76
CA MET A 1 -9.24 -26.59 28.67
C MET A 1 -9.81 -25.37 29.36
N MET A 2 -9.27 -24.20 29.06
CA MET A 2 -9.65 -22.91 29.61
C MET A 2 -9.61 -21.88 28.48
N MET A 3 -10.45 -20.86 28.59
CA MET A 3 -10.51 -19.76 27.62
C MET A 3 -9.65 -18.61 28.14
N VAL A 4 -8.81 -18.05 27.27
CA VAL A 4 -7.99 -16.87 27.57
C VAL A 4 -8.32 -15.78 26.56
N GLU A 5 -8.44 -14.54 27.02
CA GLU A 5 -8.65 -13.39 26.16
C GLU A 5 -7.30 -12.81 25.74
N VAL A 6 -7.07 -12.69 24.43
CA VAL A 6 -5.90 -12.02 23.86
C VAL A 6 -6.30 -10.61 23.44
N TYR A 7 -5.70 -9.61 24.09
CA TYR A 7 -5.94 -8.21 23.79
C TYR A 7 -4.92 -7.69 22.78
N HIS A 8 -5.42 -7.20 21.65
CA HIS A 8 -4.61 -6.61 20.59
C HIS A 8 -4.29 -5.15 20.90
N MET A 9 -3.09 -4.70 20.56
CA MET A 9 -2.74 -3.27 20.63
C MET A 9 -3.62 -2.37 19.74
N SER A 10 -4.34 -2.95 18.76
CA SER A 10 -5.36 -2.26 17.95
C SER A 10 -6.69 -2.03 18.65
N GLY A 11 -6.89 -2.58 19.86
CA GLY A 11 -8.13 -2.49 20.63
C GLY A 11 -9.11 -3.65 20.38
N ARG A 12 -8.75 -4.63 19.55
CA ARG A 12 -9.54 -5.85 19.33
C ARG A 12 -9.25 -6.90 20.40
N LYS A 13 -10.20 -7.81 20.65
CA LYS A 13 -10.03 -9.00 21.50
C LYS A 13 -10.26 -10.26 20.67
N THR A 14 -9.45 -11.29 20.92
CA THR A 14 -9.59 -12.63 20.34
C THR A 14 -9.59 -13.67 21.47
N GLU A 15 -10.41 -14.71 21.36
CA GLU A 15 -10.49 -15.79 22.35
C GLU A 15 -9.73 -17.03 21.86
N VAL A 16 -8.87 -17.58 22.72
CA VAL A 16 -8.10 -18.80 22.45
C VAL A 16 -8.37 -19.86 23.50
N ASN A 17 -8.45 -21.12 23.07
CA ASN A 17 -8.79 -22.25 23.93
C ASN A 17 -7.54 -23.08 24.21
N VAL A 18 -7.05 -23.00 25.44
CA VAL A 18 -5.73 -23.51 25.84
C VAL A 18 -5.86 -24.35 27.11
N LYS A 19 -4.80 -25.04 27.52
CA LYS A 19 -4.69 -25.73 28.81
C LYS A 19 -3.66 -25.00 29.68
N PRO A 20 -3.78 -25.06 31.02
CA PRO A 20 -2.74 -24.51 31.91
C PRO A 20 -1.34 -25.09 31.65
N SER A 21 -1.27 -26.34 31.19
CA SER A 21 -0.03 -27.04 30.83
C SER A 21 0.55 -26.62 29.48
N ASP A 22 -0.24 -25.92 28.65
CA ASP A 22 0.24 -25.48 27.34
C ASP A 22 1.25 -24.34 27.51
N THR A 23 2.15 -24.21 26.56
CA THR A 23 3.19 -23.17 26.59
C THR A 23 2.72 -21.90 25.93
N ALA A 24 3.42 -20.78 26.20
CA ALA A 24 3.19 -19.54 25.47
C ALA A 24 3.33 -19.73 23.96
N ARG A 25 4.23 -20.63 23.51
CA ARG A 25 4.37 -20.99 22.09
C ARG A 25 3.08 -21.54 21.49
N HIS A 26 2.39 -22.44 22.21
CA HIS A 26 1.14 -23.03 21.74
C HIS A 26 0.03 -21.98 21.54
N VAL A 27 -0.02 -20.97 22.42
CA VAL A 27 -0.98 -19.85 22.28
C VAL A 27 -0.68 -19.04 21.02
N LYS A 28 0.60 -18.76 20.75
CA LYS A 28 1.01 -18.03 19.54
C LYS A 28 0.68 -18.80 18.26
N GLU A 29 0.86 -20.12 18.25
CA GLU A 29 0.49 -20.99 17.12
C GLU A 29 -1.03 -21.03 16.88
N GLN A 30 -1.86 -20.97 17.93
CA GLN A 30 -3.30 -20.83 17.76
C GLN A 30 -3.69 -19.48 17.15
N ILE A 31 -3.04 -18.39 17.57
CA ILE A 31 -3.26 -17.07 16.97
C ILE A 31 -2.80 -17.08 15.51
N GLU A 32 -1.69 -17.74 15.18
CA GLU A 32 -1.23 -17.94 13.80
C GLU A 32 -2.28 -18.64 12.94
N ALA A 33 -2.89 -19.71 13.45
CA ALA A 33 -3.92 -20.44 12.72
C ALA A 33 -5.22 -19.63 12.51
N GLN A 34 -5.56 -18.72 13.44
CA GLN A 34 -6.79 -17.92 13.37
C GLN A 34 -6.62 -16.64 12.55
N GLU A 35 -5.47 -15.99 12.67
CA GLU A 35 -5.23 -14.64 12.16
C GLU A 35 -4.15 -14.58 11.08
N GLY A 36 -3.42 -15.68 10.83
CA GLY A 36 -2.35 -15.75 9.83
C GLY A 36 -1.06 -15.05 10.24
N ILE A 37 -0.90 -14.68 11.50
CA ILE A 37 0.27 -13.99 12.03
C ILE A 37 1.27 -15.02 12.55
N SER A 38 2.48 -15.08 11.98
CA SER A 38 3.48 -16.07 12.40
C SER A 38 3.76 -16.00 13.91
N ALA A 39 3.75 -17.16 14.57
CA ALA A 39 3.96 -17.27 16.02
C ALA A 39 5.28 -16.62 16.49
N ASP A 40 6.31 -16.59 15.64
CA ASP A 40 7.61 -15.97 15.93
C ASP A 40 7.53 -14.44 16.09
N TRP A 41 6.49 -13.79 15.57
CA TRP A 41 6.33 -12.33 15.60
C TRP A 41 5.42 -11.83 16.71
N ILE A 42 4.80 -12.77 17.40
CA ILE A 42 3.86 -12.52 18.49
C ILE A 42 4.64 -12.50 19.79
N ASN A 43 4.57 -11.39 20.51
CA ASN A 43 4.99 -11.31 21.90
C ASN A 43 3.75 -11.18 22.79
N LEU A 44 3.62 -12.11 23.74
CA LEU A 44 2.53 -12.13 24.69
C LEU A 44 3.02 -11.55 26.02
N PHE A 45 2.19 -10.73 26.64
CA PHE A 45 2.47 -10.07 27.90
C PHE A 45 1.31 -10.29 28.87
N PHE A 46 1.63 -10.68 30.10
CA PHE A 46 0.66 -10.80 31.18
C PHE A 46 1.17 -10.01 32.38
N GLN A 47 0.34 -9.11 32.93
CA GLN A 47 0.70 -8.24 34.06
C GLN A 47 2.05 -7.48 33.89
N GLY A 48 2.38 -7.11 32.65
CA GLY A 48 3.64 -6.42 32.32
C GLY A 48 4.85 -7.34 32.16
N GLN A 49 4.70 -8.66 32.37
CA GLN A 49 5.74 -9.65 32.13
C GLN A 49 5.57 -10.30 30.75
N GLN A 50 6.65 -10.41 29.98
CA GLN A 50 6.66 -11.14 28.71
C GLN A 50 6.61 -12.65 28.97
N LEU A 51 5.73 -13.36 28.27
CA LEU A 51 5.65 -14.82 28.30
C LEU A 51 6.73 -15.41 27.38
N LEU A 52 7.49 -16.37 27.90
CA LEU A 52 8.56 -17.06 27.18
C LEU A 52 8.03 -18.35 26.54
N ASP A 53 8.43 -18.61 25.30
CA ASP A 53 7.90 -19.70 24.46
C ASP A 53 7.96 -21.09 25.11
N GLY A 54 8.99 -21.36 25.92
CA GLY A 54 9.21 -22.64 26.58
C GLY A 54 8.58 -22.77 27.97
N GLN A 55 7.86 -21.76 28.45
CA GLN A 55 7.27 -21.77 29.79
C GLN A 55 5.76 -22.06 29.70
N PRO A 56 5.21 -22.94 30.56
CA PRO A 56 3.78 -23.23 30.60
C PRO A 56 3.00 -22.03 31.16
N LEU A 57 1.74 -21.88 30.74
CA LEU A 57 0.87 -20.81 31.19
C LEU A 57 0.61 -20.85 32.70
N SER A 58 0.63 -22.04 33.30
CA SER A 58 0.50 -22.25 34.75
C SER A 58 1.58 -21.54 35.56
N ASP A 59 2.80 -21.42 35.03
CA ASP A 59 3.93 -20.79 35.74
C ASP A 59 3.75 -19.27 35.85
N TYR A 60 2.94 -18.69 34.97
CA TYR A 60 2.54 -17.28 34.98
C TYR A 60 1.22 -17.03 35.70
N GLN A 61 0.63 -18.06 36.33
CA GLN A 61 -0.67 -17.97 37.02
C GLN A 61 -1.79 -17.45 36.11
N ILE A 62 -1.74 -17.81 34.81
CA ILE A 62 -2.78 -17.46 33.85
C ILE A 62 -3.97 -18.40 34.07
N GLU A 63 -5.11 -17.83 34.45
CA GLU A 63 -6.36 -18.54 34.70
C GLU A 63 -7.36 -18.33 33.56
N ALA A 64 -8.49 -19.05 33.63
CA ALA A 64 -9.62 -18.83 32.73
C ALA A 64 -10.09 -17.35 32.78
N SER A 65 -10.40 -16.78 31.62
CA SER A 65 -10.80 -15.38 31.45
C SER A 65 -9.71 -14.34 31.79
N SER A 66 -8.45 -14.77 31.93
CA SER A 66 -7.32 -13.83 32.02
C SER A 66 -7.14 -13.08 30.70
N ILE A 67 -6.72 -11.81 30.80
CA ILE A 67 -6.41 -10.98 29.63
C ILE A 67 -4.89 -10.96 29.42
N VAL A 68 -4.45 -11.50 28.30
CA VAL A 68 -3.05 -11.45 27.85
C VAL A 68 -2.93 -10.42 26.75
N THR A 69 -2.04 -9.44 26.92
CA THR A 69 -1.79 -8.43 25.88
C THR A 69 -0.86 -8.99 24.84
N MET A 70 -1.27 -8.90 23.58
CA MET A 70 -0.44 -9.24 22.44
C MET A 70 0.19 -7.98 21.86
N ALA A 71 1.52 -7.93 21.85
CA ALA A 71 2.24 -7.04 20.97
C ALA A 71 2.77 -7.87 19.81
N CYS A 72 2.26 -7.61 18.61
CA CYS A 72 3.03 -7.96 17.43
C CYS A 72 4.26 -7.04 17.40
N SER A 73 5.43 -7.60 17.10
CA SER A 73 6.58 -6.82 16.64
C SER A 73 6.63 -6.99 15.13
N PRO A 74 5.67 -6.42 14.37
CA PRO A 74 5.36 -6.83 13.02
C PRO A 74 6.16 -5.92 12.10
N ILE A 75 7.46 -6.14 12.05
CA ILE A 75 8.27 -5.55 11.01
C ILE A 75 8.68 -6.71 10.12
N TRP A 76 7.90 -6.93 9.06
CA TRP A 76 8.42 -7.66 7.91
C TRP A 76 9.58 -6.87 7.36
N ARG A 77 10.73 -7.53 7.29
CA ARG A 77 11.86 -7.00 6.55
C ARG A 77 11.74 -7.53 5.14
N ILE A 78 11.09 -6.74 4.30
CA ILE A 78 11.06 -6.99 2.86
C ILE A 78 12.29 -6.36 2.22
N PHE A 79 12.61 -6.79 1.01
CA PHE A 79 13.71 -6.24 0.23
C PHE A 79 13.14 -5.60 -1.02
N TRP A 80 13.47 -4.35 -1.26
CA TRP A 80 13.09 -3.69 -2.49
C TRP A 80 14.34 -3.42 -3.32
N ARG A 81 14.20 -3.44 -4.65
CA ARG A 81 15.34 -3.19 -5.55
C ARG A 81 14.95 -2.38 -6.76
N PHE A 82 15.92 -1.58 -7.20
CA PHE A 82 15.90 -1.01 -8.53
C PHE A 82 16.37 -2.04 -9.57
N ILE A 83 16.42 -1.63 -10.84
CA ILE A 83 16.96 -2.42 -11.96
C ILE A 83 18.45 -2.78 -11.72
N LYS A 84 19.13 -2.10 -10.77
CA LYS A 84 20.48 -2.43 -10.26
C LYS A 84 20.44 -3.52 -9.18
N PRO A 85 21.55 -4.25 -8.94
CA PRO A 85 21.52 -5.53 -8.21
C PRO A 85 21.33 -5.41 -6.69
N GLU A 86 21.19 -4.22 -6.14
CA GLU A 86 21.16 -4.01 -4.68
C GLU A 86 19.74 -4.12 -4.12
N HIS A 87 19.59 -5.02 -3.15
CA HIS A 87 18.40 -5.24 -2.35
C HIS A 87 18.46 -4.33 -1.12
N LEU A 88 17.64 -3.29 -1.07
CA LEU A 88 17.54 -2.41 0.08
C LEU A 88 16.49 -2.97 1.05
N PRO A 89 16.82 -3.11 2.34
CA PRO A 89 15.85 -3.55 3.33
C PRO A 89 14.79 -2.47 3.53
N LEU A 90 13.54 -2.89 3.71
CA LEU A 90 12.45 -2.05 4.11
C LEU A 90 11.60 -2.79 5.15
N ASP A 91 11.32 -2.06 6.21
CA ASP A 91 10.60 -2.53 7.39
C ASP A 91 9.12 -2.13 7.22
N VAL A 92 8.24 -3.13 7.04
CA VAL A 92 6.80 -2.95 6.76
C VAL A 92 5.93 -3.83 7.65
N ARG A 93 4.65 -3.49 7.79
CA ARG A 93 3.64 -4.30 8.48
C ARG A 93 2.79 -5.09 7.46
N PRO A 94 2.24 -6.26 7.83
CA PRO A 94 1.30 -7.00 6.97
C PRO A 94 0.09 -6.17 6.54
N SER A 95 -0.41 -5.32 7.44
CA SER A 95 -1.54 -4.42 7.24
C SER A 95 -1.15 -3.08 6.60
N ASP A 96 0.13 -2.86 6.26
CA ASP A 96 0.49 -1.65 5.52
C ASP A 96 -0.16 -1.71 4.14
N LEU A 97 -0.57 -0.54 3.65
CA LEU A 97 -1.15 -0.42 2.33
C LEU A 97 -0.05 -0.30 1.27
N VAL A 98 -0.34 -0.77 0.06
CA VAL A 98 0.58 -0.63 -1.08
C VAL A 98 0.98 0.84 -1.31
N ARG A 99 0.05 1.79 -1.13
CA ARG A 99 0.33 3.23 -1.24
C ARG A 99 1.36 3.74 -0.22
N ASP A 100 1.34 3.21 1.00
CA ASP A 100 2.23 3.67 2.08
C ASP A 100 3.66 3.19 1.80
N VAL A 101 3.79 1.93 1.35
CA VAL A 101 5.07 1.37 0.88
C VAL A 101 5.61 2.14 -0.33
N LYS A 102 4.75 2.47 -1.30
CA LYS A 102 5.12 3.32 -2.44
C LYS A 102 5.65 4.68 -1.98
N ALA A 103 4.99 5.32 -1.01
CA ALA A 103 5.41 6.63 -0.50
C ALA A 103 6.80 6.57 0.18
N ILE A 104 7.07 5.51 0.95
CA ILE A 104 8.38 5.32 1.60
C ILE A 104 9.48 5.10 0.55
N ILE A 105 9.24 4.22 -0.43
CA ILE A 105 10.18 3.96 -1.52
C ILE A 105 10.40 5.22 -2.38
N ALA A 106 9.34 6.00 -2.63
CA ALA A 106 9.41 7.28 -3.33
C ALA A 106 10.29 8.29 -2.60
N ALA A 107 10.09 8.46 -1.29
CA ALA A 107 10.92 9.31 -0.45
C ALA A 107 12.39 8.85 -0.42
N ALA A 108 12.63 7.53 -0.29
CA ALA A 108 13.98 6.96 -0.26
C ALA A 108 14.71 7.07 -1.61
N SER A 109 13.98 7.11 -2.72
CA SER A 109 14.54 7.22 -4.07
C SER A 109 14.57 8.62 -4.65
N GLY A 110 13.99 9.60 -3.95
CA GLY A 110 13.82 10.97 -4.43
C GLY A 110 12.92 11.07 -5.67
N GLN A 111 11.99 10.13 -5.84
CA GLN A 111 11.08 10.06 -6.98
C GLN A 111 9.63 10.23 -6.51
N ASP A 112 8.73 10.51 -7.45
CA ASP A 112 7.32 10.63 -7.14
C ASP A 112 6.67 9.24 -7.04
N ALA A 113 5.85 9.00 -6.01
CA ALA A 113 5.17 7.73 -5.79
C ALA A 113 4.27 7.32 -6.96
N SER A 114 3.66 8.29 -7.66
CA SER A 114 2.85 8.05 -8.88
C SER A 114 3.65 7.43 -10.03
N ARG A 115 4.98 7.58 -10.02
CA ARG A 115 5.87 7.07 -11.07
C ARG A 115 6.42 5.67 -10.77
N LEU A 116 6.04 5.10 -9.62
CA LEU A 116 6.50 3.80 -9.16
C LEU A 116 5.43 2.73 -9.39
N ARG A 117 5.80 1.66 -10.11
CA ARG A 117 5.07 0.40 -10.05
C ARG A 117 5.83 -0.58 -9.19
N LEU A 118 5.15 -1.11 -8.16
CA LEU A 118 5.66 -2.19 -7.34
C LEU A 118 5.30 -3.52 -7.99
N ILE A 119 6.27 -4.42 -8.07
CA ILE A 119 6.11 -5.77 -8.60
C ILE A 119 6.64 -6.72 -7.55
N LEU A 120 5.75 -7.55 -7.00
CA LEU A 120 6.16 -8.65 -6.14
C LEU A 120 6.83 -9.72 -7.01
N LYS A 121 8.10 -10.03 -6.73
CA LYS A 121 8.82 -11.10 -7.43
C LYS A 121 8.69 -12.40 -6.67
N MET A 122 7.90 -13.33 -7.21
CA MET A 122 7.79 -14.69 -6.67
C MET A 122 8.53 -15.68 -7.58
N LYS A 123 8.95 -16.83 -7.02
CA LYS A 123 9.69 -17.87 -7.76
C LYS A 123 8.90 -18.46 -8.94
N ALA A 124 7.57 -18.46 -8.87
CA ALA A 124 6.70 -19.04 -9.88
C ALA A 124 6.17 -18.01 -10.90
N GLN A 125 5.78 -16.79 -10.45
CA GLN A 125 5.26 -15.72 -11.30
C GLN A 125 5.49 -14.34 -10.66
N ASN A 126 5.68 -13.29 -11.45
CA ASN A 126 5.71 -11.91 -10.93
C ASN A 126 4.27 -11.38 -10.80
N LYS A 127 3.90 -10.82 -9.65
CA LYS A 127 2.60 -10.19 -9.42
C LYS A 127 2.74 -8.68 -9.39
N HIS A 128 1.98 -7.97 -10.21
CA HIS A 128 1.93 -6.51 -10.17
C HIS A 128 1.07 -6.07 -8.97
N LEU A 129 1.62 -5.21 -8.11
CA LEU A 129 0.89 -4.59 -7.00
C LEU A 129 0.28 -3.29 -7.52
N VAL A 130 -0.87 -3.42 -8.18
CA VAL A 130 -1.53 -2.32 -8.91
C VAL A 130 -2.52 -1.57 -8.04
N ASP A 131 -3.18 -2.28 -7.13
CA ASP A 131 -4.14 -1.69 -6.20
C ASP A 131 -3.41 -1.06 -5.01
N ASP A 132 -3.58 0.25 -4.85
CA ASP A 132 -2.93 1.08 -3.84
C ASP A 132 -3.59 0.97 -2.46
N ASP A 133 -4.85 0.55 -2.43
CA ASP A 133 -5.65 0.40 -1.21
C ASP A 133 -5.69 -1.06 -0.71
N SER A 134 -5.02 -1.98 -1.40
CA SER A 134 -4.81 -3.35 -0.94
C SER A 134 -3.75 -3.40 0.17
N GLU A 135 -3.96 -4.27 1.17
CA GLU A 135 -2.98 -4.59 2.21
C GLU A 135 -1.85 -5.48 1.64
N LEU A 136 -0.65 -5.39 2.22
CA LEU A 136 0.49 -6.22 1.77
C LEU A 136 0.23 -7.72 1.94
N ILE A 137 -0.49 -8.11 2.99
CA ILE A 137 -0.87 -9.50 3.23
C ILE A 137 -1.79 -10.05 2.14
N ASP A 138 -2.80 -9.28 1.71
CA ASP A 138 -3.72 -9.63 0.62
C ASP A 138 -3.02 -9.68 -0.75
N CYS A 139 -1.95 -8.89 -0.87
CA CYS A 139 -1.09 -8.91 -2.03
C CYS A 139 -0.23 -10.18 -2.13
N GLY A 140 -0.14 -11.00 -1.08
CA GLY A 140 0.73 -12.18 -1.01
C GLY A 140 2.19 -11.81 -0.73
N VAL A 141 2.43 -10.62 -0.15
CA VAL A 141 3.75 -10.26 0.37
C VAL A 141 3.95 -10.99 1.69
N GLU A 142 5.15 -11.50 1.90
CA GLU A 142 5.56 -12.19 3.13
C GLU A 142 6.89 -11.60 3.63
N ASN A 143 7.28 -11.92 4.87
CA ASN A 143 8.58 -11.54 5.39
C ASN A 143 9.73 -12.07 4.51
N GLY A 144 10.74 -11.24 4.24
CA GLY A 144 11.83 -11.58 3.31
C GLY A 144 11.48 -11.51 1.82
N SER A 145 10.24 -11.15 1.47
CA SER A 145 9.83 -10.97 0.07
C SER A 145 10.65 -9.92 -0.66
N SER A 146 10.88 -10.14 -1.96
CA SER A 146 11.56 -9.19 -2.82
C SER A 146 10.58 -8.43 -3.71
N ILE A 147 10.46 -7.11 -3.51
CA ILE A 147 9.68 -6.21 -4.34
C ILE A 147 10.60 -5.55 -5.38
N GLY A 148 10.32 -5.83 -6.65
CA GLY A 148 10.91 -5.08 -7.76
C GLY A 148 10.21 -3.73 -7.92
N VAL A 149 10.97 -2.65 -7.89
CA VAL A 149 10.46 -1.31 -8.19
C VAL A 149 10.76 -0.99 -9.64
N VAL A 150 9.72 -0.79 -10.45
CA VAL A 150 9.85 -0.38 -11.84
C VAL A 150 9.43 1.08 -11.96
N PHE A 151 10.34 1.89 -12.48
CA PHE A 151 10.01 3.24 -12.90
C PHE A 151 9.20 3.19 -14.17
N ILE A 152 8.05 3.85 -14.12
CA ILE A 152 7.41 4.27 -15.34
C ILE A 152 8.24 5.44 -15.91
N LYS A 153 9.10 5.15 -16.89
CA LYS A 153 9.67 6.21 -17.73
C LYS A 153 8.58 6.63 -18.71
N TYR A 154 8.24 7.92 -18.73
CA TYR A 154 7.37 8.51 -19.76
C TYR A 154 7.80 8.11 -21.18
N SER A 155 9.11 7.95 -21.41
CA SER A 155 9.70 7.55 -22.70
C SER A 155 9.59 6.06 -23.05
N ALA A 156 9.07 5.20 -22.15
CA ALA A 156 8.91 3.77 -22.40
C ALA A 156 7.50 3.39 -22.85
N PHE A 157 6.53 4.30 -22.74
CA PHE A 157 5.26 4.14 -23.42
C PHE A 157 5.45 4.57 -24.86
N GLN A 158 5.31 3.64 -25.80
CA GLN A 158 5.48 3.93 -27.21
C GLN A 158 4.50 5.00 -27.75
N HIS A 159 3.48 5.42 -26.99
CA HIS A 159 2.38 6.27 -27.48
C HIS A 159 1.83 7.25 -26.41
N PRO A 160 2.51 8.35 -26.07
CA PRO A 160 1.94 9.39 -25.20
C PRO A 160 0.75 10.09 -25.87
N ILE A 161 -0.22 10.54 -25.08
CA ILE A 161 -1.23 11.50 -25.53
C ILE A 161 -0.73 12.89 -25.19
N ASP A 162 -0.64 13.75 -26.21
CA ASP A 162 -0.32 15.15 -26.03
C ASP A 162 -1.62 15.94 -25.81
N LEU A 163 -1.81 16.42 -24.58
CA LEU A 163 -2.93 17.27 -24.19
C LEU A 163 -2.50 18.73 -24.24
N PHE A 164 -3.19 19.53 -25.05
CA PHE A 164 -3.02 20.97 -25.09
C PHE A 164 -4.06 21.61 -24.17
N VAL A 165 -3.62 22.04 -22.99
CA VAL A 165 -4.46 22.72 -22.02
C VAL A 165 -4.50 24.21 -22.34
N ILE A 166 -5.69 24.71 -22.64
CA ILE A 166 -5.94 26.14 -22.87
C ILE A 166 -6.50 26.75 -21.58
N GLY A 167 -5.76 27.69 -21.01
CA GLY A 167 -6.19 28.47 -19.85
C GLY A 167 -7.04 29.68 -20.25
N MET A 168 -7.73 30.27 -19.26
CA MET A 168 -8.48 31.53 -19.43
C MET A 168 -7.59 32.78 -19.54
N SER A 169 -6.28 32.65 -19.25
CA SER A 169 -5.29 33.72 -19.37
C SER A 169 -4.55 33.63 -20.70
N ASN A 170 -4.12 34.77 -21.27
CA ASN A 170 -3.37 34.95 -22.53
C ASN A 170 -2.03 34.18 -22.66
N LEU A 171 -1.74 33.23 -21.78
CA LEU A 171 -0.66 32.28 -21.91
C LEU A 171 -1.14 31.19 -22.87
N GLY A 172 -0.41 31.02 -23.98
CA GLY A 172 -0.74 30.05 -25.03
C GLY A 172 -0.93 28.61 -24.53
N PRO A 173 -1.38 27.71 -25.42
CA PRO A 173 -1.70 26.33 -25.06
C PRO A 173 -0.51 25.65 -24.38
N ARG A 174 -0.75 25.09 -23.19
CA ARG A 174 0.26 24.36 -22.44
C ARG A 174 0.18 22.88 -22.81
N LYS A 175 1.30 22.33 -23.27
CA LYS A 175 1.42 20.89 -23.54
C LYS A 175 1.60 20.11 -22.24
N LEU A 176 0.71 19.16 -21.99
CA LEU A 176 0.79 18.13 -20.96
C LEU A 176 0.89 16.77 -21.66
N GLN A 177 1.75 15.89 -21.15
CA GLN A 177 1.86 14.52 -21.68
C GLN A 177 1.21 13.56 -20.71
N ALA A 178 0.11 12.94 -21.14
CA ALA A 178 -0.59 11.93 -20.36
C ALA A 178 -0.17 10.52 -20.81
N ALA A 179 0.01 9.61 -19.83
CA ALA A 179 0.40 8.22 -20.06
C ALA A 179 -0.56 7.24 -19.34
N PRO A 180 -0.77 6.00 -19.86
CA PRO A 180 -1.72 5.05 -19.28
C PRO A 180 -1.33 4.50 -17.89
N PRO A 181 -2.32 4.18 -17.02
CA PRO A 181 -3.75 4.33 -17.24
C PRO A 181 -4.10 5.81 -17.24
N TYR A 182 -4.94 6.23 -18.18
CA TYR A 182 -5.21 7.63 -18.46
C TYR A 182 -6.08 8.30 -17.39
N ALA A 183 -5.83 8.02 -16.11
CA ALA A 183 -6.62 8.50 -15.01
C ALA A 183 -6.54 10.03 -14.96
N LEU A 184 -7.70 10.67 -15.07
CA LEU A 184 -7.81 12.11 -14.98
C LEU A 184 -7.28 12.63 -13.65
N ARG A 185 -7.39 11.83 -12.58
CA ARG A 185 -6.77 12.07 -11.28
C ARG A 185 -5.31 12.51 -11.38
N ASP A 186 -4.50 11.83 -12.18
CA ASP A 186 -3.06 12.11 -12.30
C ASP A 186 -2.81 13.45 -13.00
N ILE A 187 -3.62 13.76 -14.01
CA ILE A 187 -3.58 15.03 -14.75
C ILE A 187 -3.99 16.20 -13.83
N TYR A 188 -5.03 16.01 -13.02
CA TYR A 188 -5.46 17.00 -12.03
C TYR A 188 -4.40 17.25 -10.94
N ILE A 189 -3.68 16.21 -10.50
CA ILE A 189 -2.56 16.35 -9.55
C ILE A 189 -1.45 17.22 -10.16
N GLU A 190 -1.09 16.98 -11.42
CA GLU A 190 -0.07 17.76 -12.12
C GLU A 190 -0.47 19.24 -12.30
N LEU A 191 -1.75 19.49 -12.58
CA LEU A 191 -2.30 20.85 -12.63
C LEU A 191 -2.27 21.53 -11.25
N ARG A 192 -2.73 20.83 -10.20
CA ARG A 192 -2.79 21.36 -8.82
C ARG A 192 -1.41 21.70 -8.25
N ARG A 193 -0.37 20.95 -8.61
CA ARG A 193 1.04 21.26 -8.25
C ARG A 193 1.48 22.67 -8.64
N ASN A 194 0.88 23.25 -9.67
CA ASN A 194 1.22 24.59 -10.16
C ASN A 194 0.40 25.72 -9.49
N GLY A 195 -0.31 25.43 -8.39
CA GLY A 195 -0.87 26.41 -7.45
C GLY A 195 -2.04 27.27 -7.93
N ARG A 196 -2.29 27.38 -9.25
CA ARG A 196 -3.31 28.26 -9.84
C ARG A 196 -4.63 27.59 -10.23
N PHE A 197 -4.76 26.28 -10.03
CA PHE A 197 -5.83 25.48 -10.65
C PHE A 197 -6.76 24.78 -9.66
N GLN A 198 -6.78 25.17 -8.38
CA GLN A 198 -7.62 24.50 -7.37
C GLN A 198 -9.13 24.65 -7.59
N GLN A 199 -9.57 25.67 -8.33
CA GLN A 199 -10.99 25.95 -8.64
C GLN A 199 -11.36 25.68 -10.11
N LEU A 200 -10.46 25.07 -10.90
CA LEU A 200 -10.65 24.86 -12.33
C LEU A 200 -10.80 23.38 -12.64
N VAL A 201 -11.73 23.06 -13.54
CA VAL A 201 -11.94 21.72 -14.09
C VAL A 201 -11.56 21.69 -15.55
N LEU A 202 -11.13 20.52 -16.03
CA LEU A 202 -10.87 20.29 -17.43
C LEU A 202 -12.18 20.00 -18.16
N SER A 203 -12.35 20.61 -19.32
CA SER A 203 -13.45 20.35 -20.24
C SER A 203 -12.92 19.91 -21.60
N TYR A 204 -13.56 18.89 -22.18
CA TYR A 204 -13.31 18.39 -23.52
C TYR A 204 -14.64 18.26 -24.26
N GLU A 205 -14.75 18.85 -25.46
CA GLU A 205 -15.98 18.85 -26.27
C GLU A 205 -17.25 19.28 -25.49
N GLY A 206 -17.09 20.17 -24.51
CA GLY A 206 -18.19 20.66 -23.65
C GLY A 206 -18.57 19.73 -22.49
N GLN A 207 -17.92 18.57 -22.35
CA GLN A 207 -18.07 17.68 -21.19
C GLN A 207 -16.99 17.98 -20.15
N ILE A 208 -17.35 17.87 -18.86
CA ILE A 208 -16.39 17.98 -17.76
C ILE A 208 -15.68 16.65 -17.57
N LEU A 209 -14.36 16.69 -17.50
CA LEU A 209 -13.51 15.54 -17.25
C LEU A 209 -13.46 15.25 -15.74
N GLU A 210 -14.07 14.15 -15.32
CA GLU A 210 -14.20 13.72 -13.92
C GLU A 210 -12.91 13.05 -13.42
N GLU A 211 -12.41 13.41 -12.23
CA GLU A 211 -11.17 12.87 -11.64
C GLU A 211 -11.16 11.34 -11.52
N GLY A 212 -12.33 10.70 -11.33
CA GLY A 212 -12.46 9.26 -11.20
C GLY A 212 -12.49 8.47 -12.51
N ARG A 213 -12.44 9.15 -13.67
CA ARG A 213 -12.51 8.53 -14.99
C ARG A 213 -11.17 8.55 -15.71
N THR A 214 -11.11 7.83 -16.82
CA THR A 214 -9.96 7.78 -17.72
C THR A 214 -10.21 8.62 -18.97
N LEU A 215 -9.14 9.05 -19.66
CA LEU A 215 -9.29 9.74 -20.96
C LEU A 215 -9.98 8.85 -22.03
N GLU A 216 -9.86 7.51 -21.92
CA GLU A 216 -10.55 6.57 -22.82
C GLU A 216 -12.07 6.63 -22.68
N ASP A 217 -12.58 6.89 -21.47
CA ASP A 217 -14.02 7.06 -21.22
C ASP A 217 -14.61 8.26 -21.97
N TYR A 218 -13.75 9.21 -22.37
CA TYR A 218 -14.09 10.39 -23.17
C TYR A 218 -13.73 10.22 -24.65
N GLY A 219 -13.43 9.00 -25.10
CA GLY A 219 -13.11 8.69 -26.49
C GLY A 219 -11.71 9.13 -26.94
N MET A 220 -10.83 9.53 -26.00
CA MET A 220 -9.47 9.94 -26.35
C MET A 220 -8.58 8.71 -26.58
N GLN A 221 -8.13 8.59 -27.82
CA GLN A 221 -7.25 7.54 -28.30
C GLN A 221 -5.76 7.96 -28.28
N LYS A 222 -4.89 6.98 -28.06
CA LYS A 222 -3.42 7.09 -28.15
C LYS A 222 -2.92 7.73 -29.47
N ASN A 223 -1.75 8.39 -29.42
CA ASN A 223 -1.09 9.07 -30.57
C ASN A 223 -1.94 10.15 -31.26
N LYS A 224 -2.89 10.74 -30.55
CA LYS A 224 -3.66 11.88 -31.02
C LYS A 224 -3.48 13.03 -30.05
N ASP A 225 -3.53 14.22 -30.61
CA ASP A 225 -3.42 15.47 -29.89
C ASP A 225 -4.84 15.94 -29.55
N TYR A 226 -5.10 16.19 -28.27
CA TYR A 226 -6.40 16.71 -27.84
C TYR A 226 -6.22 18.08 -27.20
N THR A 227 -7.18 18.96 -27.46
CA THR A 227 -7.25 20.26 -26.82
C THR A 227 -8.30 20.21 -25.72
N VAL A 228 -7.91 20.57 -24.50
CA VAL A 228 -8.79 20.62 -23.33
C VAL A 228 -8.79 22.03 -22.76
N HIS A 229 -9.95 22.46 -22.27
CA HIS A 229 -10.16 23.80 -21.74
C HIS A 229 -10.22 23.79 -20.22
N LEU A 230 -9.56 24.75 -19.59
CA LEU A 230 -9.76 25.01 -18.16
C LEU A 230 -10.98 25.90 -18.00
N VAL A 231 -12.00 25.37 -17.34
CA VAL A 231 -13.24 26.09 -17.02
C VAL A 231 -13.41 26.19 -15.51
N PRO A 232 -14.09 27.24 -15.00
CA PRO A 232 -14.49 27.29 -13.59
C PRO A 232 -15.33 26.06 -13.24
N ARG A 233 -15.11 25.53 -12.04
CA ARG A 233 -15.98 24.47 -11.51
C ARG A 233 -17.42 25.03 -11.43
N PRO A 234 -18.42 24.35 -12.01
CA PRO A 234 -19.82 24.76 -11.89
C PRO A 234 -20.31 24.68 -10.44
#